data_AF-A0A969Y8E1-F1
#
_entry.id   AF-A0A969Y8E1-F1
#
_cell.length_a   1.000
_cell.length_b   1.000
_cell.length_c   1.000
_cell.angle_alpha   90.00
_cell.angle_beta   90.00
_cell.angle_gamma   90.00
#
_symmetry.space_group_name_H-M   'P 1'
#
loop_
_entity.id
_entity.type
_entity.pdbx_description
1 polymer ?
#
loop_
_entity_poly.entity_id
_entity_poly.type
_entity_poly.pdbx_seq_one_letter_code
_entity_poly.pdbx_strand_id
1 'polypeptide(L)'
;MGFFAGAACAVCPVSLGAERKRTVVVWSEGTAPKDVYPHDINTVIAEGLKSLSGWDVRIAGIDQPEQGLPKDLLNTADVLMWWGHKRHGEVKDELVDRIERRVKEEGMGFISLHSSHFAKPYKRLMGTPCSWREYKADGTSVRVIVKLPDHPIAKGLKNFDLPKIERYGEPFRVPEPEAVVLDGIYKKPDGTEEPGRMGMCWTVGKGRVFYFTPGHETYDDFYRPEVRLIMHNAVEWAAPKI
;
A
#
# COMPACT_ATOMS: atom_id res chain seq x y z
N MET A 1 36.33 64.04 -11.88
CA MET A 1 36.04 62.75 -12.57
C MET A 1 36.44 61.63 -11.63
N GLY A 2 35.50 61.11 -10.84
CA GLY A 2 35.74 59.99 -9.93
C GLY A 2 35.33 58.68 -10.58
N PHE A 3 36.24 57.72 -10.66
CA PHE A 3 35.94 56.34 -11.06
C PHE A 3 35.82 55.49 -9.79
N PHE A 4 34.61 55.04 -9.47
CA PHE A 4 34.37 53.98 -8.50
C PHE A 4 34.47 52.63 -9.23
N ALA A 5 35.46 51.81 -8.87
CA ALA A 5 35.55 50.43 -9.28
C ALA A 5 34.67 49.56 -8.36
N GLY A 6 33.54 49.10 -8.87
CA GLY A 6 32.67 48.14 -8.18
C GLY A 6 33.24 46.73 -8.29
N ALA A 7 33.60 46.13 -7.15
CA ALA A 7 33.95 44.72 -7.07
C ALA A 7 32.68 43.87 -7.23
N ALA A 8 32.60 43.10 -8.31
CA ALA A 8 31.56 42.11 -8.52
C ALA A 8 31.85 40.88 -7.66
N CYS A 9 31.07 40.66 -6.60
CA CYS A 9 31.02 39.38 -5.90
C CYS A 9 30.46 38.32 -6.85
N ALA A 10 31.32 37.40 -7.29
CA ALA A 10 30.89 36.19 -7.97
C ALA A 10 30.14 35.29 -6.97
N VAL A 11 28.82 35.19 -7.13
CA VAL A 11 28.01 34.23 -6.39
C VAL A 11 28.20 32.86 -7.03
N CYS A 12 28.91 31.96 -6.37
CA CYS A 12 28.98 30.56 -6.78
C CYS A 12 27.57 29.95 -6.75
N PRO A 13 27.09 29.29 -7.81
CA PRO A 13 25.83 28.58 -7.76
C PRO A 13 25.97 27.42 -6.77
N VAL A 14 25.13 27.41 -5.74
CA VAL A 14 24.97 26.27 -4.84
C VAL A 14 24.47 25.12 -5.70
N SER A 15 25.29 24.08 -5.86
CA SER A 15 24.88 22.81 -6.43
C SER A 15 23.81 22.20 -5.51
N LEU A 16 22.54 22.40 -5.83
CA LEU A 16 21.44 21.60 -5.29
C LEU A 16 21.75 20.14 -5.65
N GLY A 17 22.16 19.35 -4.66
CA GLY A 17 22.36 17.91 -4.84
C GLY A 17 21.10 17.30 -5.43
N ALA A 18 21.26 16.35 -6.35
CA ALA A 18 20.13 15.68 -6.99
C ALA A 18 19.16 15.17 -5.92
N GLU A 19 17.89 15.60 -5.98
CA GLU A 19 16.85 15.10 -5.08
C GLU A 19 16.85 13.57 -5.13
N ARG A 20 16.96 12.93 -3.96
CA ARG A 20 16.92 11.47 -3.90
C ARG A 20 15.58 11.02 -4.49
N LYS A 21 15.59 10.02 -5.38
CA LYS A 21 14.35 9.36 -5.79
C LYS A 21 13.68 8.75 -4.57
N ARG A 22 12.37 8.94 -4.45
CA ARG A 22 11.59 8.27 -3.41
C ARG A 22 11.58 6.78 -3.66
N THR A 23 11.53 5.95 -2.62
CA THR A 23 11.56 4.49 -2.78
C THR A 23 10.26 3.87 -2.28
N VAL A 24 9.62 3.07 -3.12
CA VAL A 24 8.53 2.18 -2.71
C VAL A 24 9.01 0.73 -2.82
N VAL A 25 8.82 -0.03 -1.74
CA VAL A 25 9.11 -1.47 -1.72
C VAL A 25 7.79 -2.23 -1.72
N VAL A 26 7.61 -3.12 -2.69
CA VAL A 26 6.46 -4.01 -2.81
C VAL A 26 6.86 -5.38 -2.32
N TRP A 27 6.40 -5.74 -1.12
CA TRP A 27 6.71 -7.00 -0.47
C TRP A 27 5.58 -8.01 -0.68
N SER A 28 5.93 -9.26 -1.00
CA SER A 28 4.99 -10.38 -1.08
C SER A 28 5.56 -11.65 -0.46
N GLU A 29 4.69 -12.52 0.04
CA GLU A 29 5.09 -13.81 0.62
C GLU A 29 5.39 -14.93 -0.39
N GLY A 30 5.17 -14.69 -1.70
CA GLY A 30 5.56 -15.64 -2.75
C GLY A 30 4.64 -16.83 -2.97
N THR A 31 3.39 -16.79 -2.49
CA THR A 31 2.46 -17.94 -2.52
C THR A 31 1.38 -17.87 -3.59
N ALA A 32 1.35 -16.81 -4.41
CA ALA A 32 0.32 -16.65 -5.42
C ALA A 32 0.40 -17.77 -6.50
N PRO A 33 -0.76 -18.30 -6.96
CA PRO A 33 -0.81 -19.27 -8.05
C PRO A 33 -0.16 -18.73 -9.32
N LYS A 34 0.74 -19.51 -9.93
CA LYS A 34 1.54 -19.10 -11.09
C LYS A 34 0.70 -18.94 -12.37
N ASP A 35 -0.46 -19.55 -12.43
CA ASP A 35 -1.42 -19.41 -13.53
C ASP A 35 -2.12 -18.04 -13.54
N VAL A 36 -2.20 -17.37 -12.40
CA VAL A 36 -2.71 -15.99 -12.27
C VAL A 36 -1.55 -14.99 -12.18
N TYR A 37 -0.55 -15.29 -11.36
CA TYR A 37 0.61 -14.46 -11.08
C TYR A 37 1.91 -15.22 -11.36
N PRO A 38 2.36 -15.30 -12.64
CA PRO A 38 3.56 -16.07 -13.02
C PRO A 38 4.83 -15.68 -12.26
N HIS A 39 4.91 -14.41 -11.85
CA HIS A 39 6.03 -13.82 -11.12
C HIS A 39 5.62 -13.24 -9.76
N ASP A 40 4.56 -13.79 -9.16
CA ASP A 40 3.98 -13.35 -7.88
C ASP A 40 3.34 -11.94 -7.90
N ILE A 41 2.53 -11.64 -6.88
CA ILE A 41 1.71 -10.43 -6.78
C ILE A 41 2.55 -9.14 -6.74
N ASN A 42 3.69 -9.16 -6.04
CA ASN A 42 4.55 -7.98 -5.93
C ASN A 42 5.06 -7.50 -7.29
N THR A 43 5.34 -8.41 -8.24
CA THR A 43 5.80 -8.06 -9.58
C THR A 43 4.73 -7.30 -10.34
N VAL A 44 3.47 -7.77 -10.33
CA VAL A 44 2.37 -7.13 -11.05
C VAL A 44 2.05 -5.75 -10.47
N ILE A 45 2.08 -5.62 -9.14
CA ILE A 45 1.92 -4.32 -8.49
C ILE A 45 3.07 -3.39 -8.89
N ALA A 46 4.33 -3.84 -8.81
CA ALA A 46 5.47 -3.03 -9.19
C ALA A 46 5.43 -2.59 -10.66
N GLU A 47 4.94 -3.44 -11.57
CA GLU A 47 4.70 -3.07 -12.96
C GLU A 47 3.64 -1.97 -13.11
N GLY A 48 2.54 -2.06 -12.36
CA GLY A 48 1.51 -1.03 -12.30
C GLY A 48 2.00 0.31 -11.75
N LEU A 49 3.09 0.30 -10.98
CA LEU A 49 3.71 1.49 -10.39
C LEU A 49 4.81 2.11 -11.26
N LYS A 50 5.15 1.54 -12.42
CA LYS A 50 6.20 2.10 -13.32
C LYS A 50 5.91 3.53 -13.78
N SER A 51 4.64 3.97 -13.72
CA SER A 51 4.26 5.36 -14.05
C SER A 51 4.57 6.37 -12.95
N LEU A 52 4.96 5.94 -11.74
CA LEU A 52 5.37 6.84 -10.66
C LEU A 52 6.66 7.56 -11.02
N SER A 53 6.54 8.79 -11.54
CA SER A 53 7.68 9.65 -11.83
C SER A 53 8.42 10.06 -10.54
N GLY A 54 9.75 9.93 -10.52
CA GLY A 54 10.57 10.28 -9.36
C GLY A 54 10.67 9.19 -8.28
N TRP A 55 10.10 8.00 -8.54
CA TRP A 55 10.17 6.86 -7.63
C TRP A 55 11.12 5.76 -8.14
N ASP A 56 11.76 5.08 -7.20
CA ASP A 56 12.42 3.80 -7.35
C ASP A 56 11.49 2.72 -6.81
N VAL A 57 11.02 1.83 -7.68
CA VAL A 57 10.08 0.76 -7.34
C VAL A 57 10.87 -0.52 -7.18
N ARG A 58 10.91 -1.06 -5.96
CA ARG A 58 11.61 -2.31 -5.62
C ARG A 58 10.61 -3.39 -5.27
N ILE A 59 10.93 -4.63 -5.62
CA ILE A 59 10.19 -5.81 -5.15
C ILE A 59 11.03 -6.52 -4.09
N ALA A 60 10.34 -7.11 -3.11
CA ALA A 60 10.93 -7.91 -2.04
C ALA A 60 10.04 -9.12 -1.74
N GLY A 61 10.60 -10.16 -1.15
CA GLY A 61 9.80 -11.29 -0.69
C GLY A 61 10.44 -12.15 0.38
N ILE A 62 9.62 -12.97 1.02
CA ILE A 62 9.98 -13.68 2.26
C ILE A 62 11.17 -14.66 2.12
N ASP A 63 11.36 -15.25 0.94
CA ASP A 63 12.42 -16.23 0.69
C ASP A 63 13.78 -15.60 0.34
N GLN A 64 13.85 -14.27 0.22
CA GLN A 64 15.10 -13.54 0.02
C GLN A 64 15.87 -13.40 1.35
N PRO A 65 17.19 -13.12 1.31
CA PRO A 65 17.96 -12.78 2.50
C PRO A 65 17.30 -11.66 3.32
N GLU A 66 17.34 -11.76 4.65
CA GLU A 66 16.62 -10.85 5.56
C GLU A 66 15.12 -10.70 5.24
N GLN A 67 14.51 -11.74 4.66
CA GLN A 67 13.12 -11.75 4.19
C GLN A 67 12.82 -10.62 3.20
N GLY A 68 13.82 -10.25 2.39
CA GLY A 68 13.74 -9.22 1.35
C GLY A 68 13.82 -7.79 1.86
N LEU A 69 14.00 -7.57 3.16
CA LEU A 69 14.04 -6.23 3.77
C LEU A 69 15.33 -6.00 4.59
N PRO A 70 16.50 -6.02 3.92
CA PRO A 70 17.75 -5.65 4.58
C PRO A 70 17.69 -4.24 5.15
N LYS A 71 18.52 -3.96 6.16
CA LYS A 71 18.53 -2.66 6.87
C LYS A 71 18.56 -1.47 5.93
N ASP A 72 19.48 -1.49 4.97
CA ASP A 72 19.69 -0.36 4.06
C ASP A 72 18.46 -0.09 3.18
N LEU A 73 17.86 -1.15 2.62
CA LEU A 73 16.65 -1.00 1.82
C LEU A 73 15.50 -0.43 2.66
N LEU A 74 15.24 -1.00 3.84
CA LEU A 74 14.15 -0.54 4.71
C LEU A 74 14.36 0.90 5.19
N ASN A 75 15.61 1.32 5.43
CA ASN A 75 15.95 2.70 5.81
C ASN A 75 15.73 3.70 4.66
N THR A 76 15.89 3.25 3.41
CA THR A 76 15.60 4.08 2.23
C THR A 76 14.13 4.12 1.82
N ALA A 77 13.35 3.10 2.18
CA ALA A 77 11.94 2.99 1.81
C ALA A 77 11.12 4.17 2.39
N ASP A 78 10.45 4.90 1.50
CA ASP A 78 9.46 5.91 1.84
C ASP A 78 8.08 5.27 2.03
N VAL A 79 7.77 4.22 1.26
CA VAL A 79 6.53 3.44 1.39
C VAL A 79 6.85 1.94 1.32
N LEU A 80 6.26 1.17 2.21
CA LEU A 80 6.26 -0.29 2.18
C LEU A 80 4.85 -0.79 1.88
N MET A 81 4.68 -1.46 0.74
CA MET A 81 3.46 -2.19 0.40
C MET A 81 3.62 -3.65 0.80
N TRP A 82 2.56 -4.24 1.34
CA TRP A 82 2.59 -5.58 1.91
C TRP A 82 1.42 -6.41 1.42
N TRP A 83 1.73 -7.51 0.73
CA TRP A 83 0.81 -8.61 0.48
C TRP A 83 1.28 -9.88 1.21
N GLY A 84 0.37 -10.59 1.86
CA GLY A 84 0.63 -11.87 2.52
C GLY A 84 -0.68 -12.56 2.89
N HIS A 85 -0.64 -13.87 3.09
CA HIS A 85 -1.79 -14.72 3.35
C HIS A 85 -1.43 -15.91 4.26
N LYS A 86 -0.62 -16.86 3.77
CA LYS A 86 -0.38 -18.16 4.42
C LYS A 86 0.81 -18.16 5.36
N ARG A 87 1.76 -17.23 5.17
CA ARG A 87 3.08 -17.26 5.81
C ARG A 87 3.28 -16.13 6.83
N HIS A 88 2.20 -15.52 7.32
CA HIS A 88 2.27 -14.43 8.31
C HIS A 88 3.11 -14.79 9.55
N GLY A 89 3.02 -16.03 10.02
CA GLY A 89 3.77 -16.52 11.19
C GLY A 89 5.29 -16.56 10.99
N GLU A 90 5.75 -16.71 9.75
CA GLU A 90 7.17 -16.87 9.40
C GLU A 90 7.95 -15.55 9.38
N VAL A 91 7.25 -14.41 9.34
CA VAL A 91 7.90 -13.09 9.41
C VAL A 91 8.55 -12.93 10.78
N LYS A 92 9.86 -12.67 10.82
CA LYS A 92 10.63 -12.54 12.06
C LYS A 92 10.19 -11.31 12.85
N ASP A 93 10.04 -11.46 14.16
CA ASP A 93 9.55 -10.37 15.01
C ASP A 93 10.52 -9.16 15.02
N GLU A 94 11.83 -9.40 14.94
CA GLU A 94 12.82 -8.31 14.80
C GLU A 94 12.62 -7.46 13.54
N LEU A 95 12.16 -8.07 12.43
CA LEU A 95 11.83 -7.34 11.21
C LEU A 95 10.53 -6.55 11.41
N VAL A 96 9.55 -7.12 12.10
CA VAL A 96 8.30 -6.43 12.46
C VAL A 96 8.58 -5.20 13.31
N ASP A 97 9.45 -5.31 14.32
CA ASP A 97 9.83 -4.20 15.20
C ASP A 97 10.52 -3.08 14.41
N ARG A 98 11.37 -3.43 13.44
CA ARG A 98 12.00 -2.44 12.54
C ARG A 98 10.98 -1.73 11.65
N ILE A 99 10.02 -2.47 11.09
CA ILE A 99 8.96 -1.89 10.25
C ILE A 99 8.09 -0.95 11.10
N GLU A 100 7.69 -1.39 12.29
CA GLU A 100 6.90 -0.57 13.22
C GLU A 100 7.62 0.75 13.53
N ARG A 101 8.91 0.70 13.87
CA ARG A 101 9.71 1.90 14.13
C ARG A 101 9.75 2.84 12.92
N ARG A 102 10.04 2.29 11.73
CA ARG A 102 10.11 3.06 10.48
C ARG A 102 8.80 3.79 10.20
N VAL A 103 7.65 3.16 10.46
CA VAL A 103 6.34 3.79 10.29
C VAL A 103 6.07 4.81 11.41
N LYS A 104 6.12 4.38 12.67
CA LYS A 104 5.68 5.21 13.82
C LYS A 104 6.60 6.39 14.10
N GLU A 105 7.91 6.18 14.05
CA GLU A 105 8.90 7.17 14.52
C GLU A 105 9.55 7.93 13.37
N GLU A 106 9.65 7.31 12.19
CA GLU A 106 10.42 7.82 11.06
C GLU A 106 9.53 8.19 9.85
N GLY A 107 8.23 7.94 9.93
CA GLY A 107 7.23 8.45 8.99
C GLY A 107 7.05 7.65 7.69
N MET A 108 7.67 6.47 7.57
CA MET A 108 7.47 5.58 6.42
C MET A 108 5.99 5.24 6.25
N GLY A 109 5.47 5.33 5.02
CA GLY A 109 4.12 4.90 4.69
C GLY A 109 3.99 3.38 4.69
N PHE A 110 2.81 2.86 5.05
CA PHE A 110 2.52 1.43 4.99
C PHE A 110 1.22 1.16 4.26
N ILE A 111 1.24 0.29 3.26
CA ILE A 111 0.06 -0.11 2.49
C ILE A 111 -0.17 -1.61 2.69
N SER A 112 -1.26 -1.97 3.34
CA SER A 112 -1.64 -3.36 3.60
C SER A 112 -2.69 -3.82 2.60
N LEU A 113 -2.46 -4.97 1.97
CA LEU A 113 -3.31 -5.46 0.89
C LEU A 113 -4.00 -6.77 1.28
N HIS A 114 -5.31 -6.81 1.09
CA HIS A 114 -6.14 -8.00 1.17
C HIS A 114 -5.95 -8.78 2.49
N SER A 115 -5.58 -10.06 2.42
CA SER A 115 -5.32 -10.98 3.53
C SER A 115 -4.23 -10.50 4.50
N SER A 116 -3.45 -9.47 4.12
CA SER A 116 -2.47 -8.82 5.01
C SER A 116 -3.07 -8.17 6.24
N HIS A 117 -4.41 -8.12 6.40
CA HIS A 117 -5.02 -7.81 7.68
C HIS A 117 -4.51 -8.72 8.83
N PHE A 118 -4.07 -9.94 8.54
CA PHE A 118 -3.42 -10.81 9.54
C PHE A 118 -1.89 -10.75 9.56
N ALA A 119 -1.25 -9.94 8.71
CA ALA A 119 0.19 -9.78 8.73
C ALA A 119 0.66 -9.19 10.07
N LYS A 120 1.73 -9.78 10.64
CA LYS A 120 2.34 -9.29 11.89
C LYS A 120 2.62 -7.77 11.89
N PRO A 121 3.23 -7.15 10.84
CA PRO A 121 3.44 -5.70 10.84
C PRO A 121 2.13 -4.91 10.86
N TYR A 122 1.12 -5.30 10.08
CA TYR A 122 -0.17 -4.59 10.07
C TYR A 122 -0.86 -4.67 11.44
N LYS A 123 -0.96 -5.86 12.04
CA LYS A 123 -1.52 -6.04 13.39
C LYS A 123 -0.79 -5.23 14.44
N ARG A 124 0.54 -5.15 14.35
CA ARG A 124 1.37 -4.35 15.26
C ARG A 124 1.07 -2.85 15.12
N LEU A 125 0.94 -2.35 13.89
CA LEU A 125 0.61 -0.95 13.62
C LEU A 125 -0.80 -0.60 14.10
N MET A 126 -1.77 -1.48 13.88
CA MET A 126 -3.17 -1.26 14.28
C MET A 126 -3.43 -1.46 15.77
N GLY A 127 -2.58 -2.21 16.49
CA GLY A 127 -2.78 -2.48 17.93
C GLY A 127 -4.04 -3.28 18.24
N THR A 128 -4.59 -4.00 17.26
CA THR A 128 -5.86 -4.74 17.36
C THR A 128 -5.76 -6.11 16.69
N PRO A 129 -6.74 -7.01 16.90
CA PRO A 129 -6.72 -8.33 16.26
C PRO A 129 -6.75 -8.31 14.73
N CYS A 130 -7.29 -7.25 14.11
CA CYS A 130 -7.44 -7.12 12.65
C CYS A 130 -8.17 -8.31 12.01
N SER A 131 -9.18 -8.83 12.68
CA SER A 131 -10.01 -9.93 12.19
C SER A 131 -11.33 -9.40 11.63
N TRP A 132 -11.71 -9.85 10.45
CA TRP A 132 -13.08 -9.73 9.93
C TRP A 132 -14.00 -10.75 10.64
N ARG A 133 -15.32 -10.54 10.57
CA ARG A 133 -16.30 -11.51 11.07
C ARG A 133 -16.31 -12.78 10.23
N GLU A 134 -16.24 -12.62 8.91
CA GLU A 134 -16.21 -13.71 7.95
C GLU A 134 -15.41 -13.31 6.71
N TYR A 135 -14.93 -14.33 6.00
CA TYR A 135 -14.29 -14.22 4.69
C TYR A 135 -14.76 -15.40 3.84
N LYS A 136 -15.28 -15.14 2.63
CA LYS A 136 -15.85 -16.18 1.76
C LYS A 136 -15.51 -15.94 0.29
N ALA A 137 -14.85 -16.92 -0.33
CA ALA A 137 -14.66 -17.02 -1.77
C ALA A 137 -15.79 -17.87 -2.39
N ASP A 138 -16.99 -17.31 -2.49
CA ASP A 138 -18.22 -18.02 -2.86
C ASP A 138 -18.79 -17.62 -4.23
N GLY A 139 -18.07 -16.82 -5.01
CA GLY A 139 -18.55 -16.25 -6.28
C GLY A 139 -19.23 -14.89 -6.13
N THR A 140 -19.16 -14.27 -4.96
CA THR A 140 -19.53 -12.87 -4.74
C THR A 140 -18.81 -11.93 -5.72
N SER A 141 -19.55 -10.95 -6.23
CA SER A 141 -19.02 -9.77 -6.94
C SER A 141 -19.12 -8.54 -6.05
N VAL A 142 -18.41 -7.46 -6.39
CA VAL A 142 -18.55 -6.18 -5.68
C VAL A 142 -18.58 -5.02 -6.65
N ARG A 143 -19.50 -4.08 -6.42
CA ARG A 143 -19.37 -2.73 -6.97
C ARG A 143 -18.62 -1.86 -5.98
N VAL A 144 -17.41 -1.45 -6.33
CA VAL A 144 -16.60 -0.53 -5.54
C VAL A 144 -17.12 0.89 -5.77
N ILE A 145 -17.36 1.60 -4.66
CA ILE A 145 -17.90 2.95 -4.61
C ILE A 145 -16.82 3.91 -4.13
N VAL A 146 -16.53 4.93 -4.92
CA VAL A 146 -15.66 6.05 -4.53
C VAL A 146 -16.42 6.94 -3.55
N LYS A 147 -16.21 6.73 -2.25
CA LYS A 147 -16.96 7.41 -1.19
C LYS A 147 -16.44 8.83 -0.96
N LEU A 148 -15.13 9.03 -1.04
CA LEU A 148 -14.47 10.32 -0.82
C LEU A 148 -13.72 10.74 -2.11
N PRO A 149 -14.40 11.30 -3.11
CA PRO A 149 -13.81 11.61 -4.42
C PRO A 149 -12.67 12.62 -4.38
N ASP A 150 -12.66 13.52 -3.39
CA ASP A 150 -11.61 14.54 -3.21
C ASP A 150 -10.37 14.00 -2.46
N HIS A 151 -10.44 12.78 -1.91
CA HIS A 151 -9.29 12.19 -1.24
C HIS A 151 -8.19 11.84 -2.27
N PRO A 152 -6.89 12.08 -2.00
CA PRO A 152 -5.84 11.84 -2.99
C PRO A 152 -5.82 10.42 -3.56
N ILE A 153 -6.12 9.40 -2.74
CA ILE A 153 -6.24 8.00 -3.19
C ILE A 153 -7.34 7.83 -4.27
N ALA A 154 -8.43 8.59 -4.18
CA ALA A 154 -9.56 8.54 -5.10
C ALA A 154 -9.35 9.30 -6.42
N LYS A 155 -8.24 10.05 -6.57
CA LYS A 155 -8.02 10.92 -7.71
C LYS A 155 -8.10 10.14 -9.04
N GLY A 156 -9.03 10.57 -9.89
CA GLY A 156 -9.26 9.97 -11.21
C GLY A 156 -10.04 8.66 -11.21
N LEU A 157 -10.46 8.16 -10.04
CA LEU A 157 -11.31 6.97 -9.95
C LEU A 157 -12.78 7.32 -10.16
N LYS A 158 -13.50 6.35 -10.72
CA LYS A 158 -14.96 6.28 -10.73
C LYS A 158 -15.38 4.97 -10.08
N ASN A 159 -16.67 4.80 -9.80
CA ASN A 159 -17.19 3.51 -9.35
C ASN A 159 -16.92 2.43 -10.41
N PHE A 160 -16.49 1.25 -9.98
CA PHE A 160 -16.12 0.13 -10.85
C PHE A 160 -16.55 -1.20 -10.23
N ASP A 161 -16.61 -2.24 -11.06
CA ASP A 161 -17.04 -3.57 -10.61
C ASP A 161 -15.85 -4.54 -10.60
N LEU A 162 -15.79 -5.36 -9.55
CA LEU A 162 -14.99 -6.57 -9.51
C LEU A 162 -15.94 -7.77 -9.62
N PRO A 163 -15.87 -8.55 -10.71
CA PRO A 163 -16.85 -9.60 -11.00
C PRO A 163 -16.71 -10.80 -10.05
N LYS A 164 -15.55 -10.97 -9.42
CA LYS A 164 -15.28 -11.99 -8.40
C LYS A 164 -14.39 -11.38 -7.32
N ILE A 165 -14.70 -11.66 -6.06
CA ILE A 165 -13.89 -11.25 -4.91
C ILE A 165 -14.07 -12.26 -3.77
N GLU A 166 -13.07 -12.38 -2.89
CA GLU A 166 -13.27 -12.98 -1.58
C GLU A 166 -13.95 -11.93 -0.69
N ARG A 167 -15.21 -12.15 -0.32
CA ARG A 167 -15.98 -11.19 0.47
C ARG A 167 -15.50 -11.19 1.91
N TYR A 168 -15.07 -10.04 2.41
CA TYR A 168 -14.83 -9.80 3.83
C TYR A 168 -16.02 -9.10 4.47
N GLY A 169 -16.63 -9.75 5.46
CA GLY A 169 -17.84 -9.30 6.14
C GLY A 169 -17.55 -8.60 7.47
N GLU A 170 -18.23 -7.47 7.70
CA GLU A 170 -18.15 -6.67 8.92
C GLU A 170 -18.70 -7.41 10.16
N PRO A 171 -18.25 -7.05 11.38
CA PRO A 171 -17.27 -6.01 11.69
C PRO A 171 -15.81 -6.41 11.43
N PHE A 172 -15.00 -5.44 11.00
CA PHE A 172 -13.54 -5.51 11.02
C PHE A 172 -12.99 -4.99 12.34
N ARG A 173 -12.25 -5.83 13.07
CA ARG A 173 -11.67 -5.48 14.39
C ARG A 173 -10.38 -4.67 14.26
N VAL A 174 -10.52 -3.42 13.82
CA VAL A 174 -9.47 -2.39 13.70
C VAL A 174 -9.87 -1.13 14.46
N PRO A 175 -8.93 -0.20 14.76
CA PRO A 175 -9.30 1.13 15.22
C PRO A 175 -10.18 1.84 14.20
N GLU A 176 -11.01 2.79 14.65
CA GLU A 176 -11.84 3.58 13.74
C GLU A 176 -10.95 4.26 12.67
N PRO A 177 -11.21 4.04 11.36
CA PRO A 177 -10.46 4.72 10.30
C PRO A 177 -10.70 6.23 10.32
N GLU A 178 -9.65 7.00 10.04
CA GLU A 178 -9.76 8.46 9.83
C GLU A 178 -10.52 8.77 8.54
N ALA A 179 -10.41 7.88 7.55
CA ALA A 179 -11.16 7.97 6.31
C ALA A 179 -11.45 6.58 5.74
N VAL A 180 -12.67 6.41 5.22
CA VAL A 180 -13.04 5.29 4.36
C VAL A 180 -13.20 5.85 2.96
N VAL A 181 -12.16 5.73 2.13
CA VAL A 181 -12.09 6.36 0.81
C VAL A 181 -12.90 5.58 -0.21
N LEU A 182 -12.91 4.26 -0.07
CA LEU A 182 -13.62 3.33 -0.94
C LEU A 182 -14.54 2.46 -0.09
N ASP A 183 -15.81 2.43 -0.45
CA ASP A 183 -16.79 1.44 0.03
C ASP A 183 -17.08 0.44 -1.09
N GLY A 184 -17.91 -0.56 -0.84
CA GLY A 184 -18.46 -1.38 -1.88
C GLY A 184 -19.77 -2.04 -1.47
N ILE A 185 -20.49 -2.48 -2.50
CA ILE A 185 -21.72 -3.26 -2.37
C ILE A 185 -21.40 -4.64 -2.92
N TYR A 186 -21.25 -5.61 -2.03
CA TYR A 186 -21.14 -7.01 -2.41
C TYR A 186 -22.48 -7.49 -2.94
N LYS A 187 -22.47 -8.24 -4.03
CA LYS A 187 -23.62 -9.00 -4.53
C LYS A 187 -23.28 -10.48 -4.46
N LYS A 188 -23.96 -11.16 -3.54
CA LYS A 188 -23.75 -12.59 -3.25
C LYS A 188 -24.42 -13.47 -4.32
N PRO A 189 -24.03 -14.75 -4.43
CA PRO A 189 -24.63 -15.69 -5.39
C PRO A 189 -26.15 -15.86 -5.23
N ASP A 190 -26.68 -15.70 -4.02
CA ASP A 190 -28.12 -15.75 -3.72
C ASP A 190 -28.88 -14.48 -4.12
N GLY A 191 -28.18 -13.48 -4.68
CA GLY A 191 -28.73 -12.20 -5.13
C GLY A 191 -28.82 -11.14 -4.05
N THR A 192 -28.49 -11.45 -2.79
CA THR A 192 -28.50 -10.47 -1.70
C THR A 192 -27.30 -9.52 -1.76
N GLU A 193 -27.48 -8.32 -1.22
CA GLU A 193 -26.45 -7.30 -1.14
C GLU A 193 -25.94 -7.09 0.28
N GLU A 194 -24.65 -6.77 0.42
CA GLU A 194 -24.01 -6.46 1.70
C GLU A 194 -22.98 -5.34 1.52
N PRO A 195 -22.96 -4.31 2.38
CA PRO A 195 -21.93 -3.28 2.32
C PRO A 195 -20.59 -3.83 2.81
N GLY A 196 -19.48 -3.29 2.30
CA GLY A 196 -18.14 -3.59 2.79
C GLY A 196 -17.19 -2.42 2.61
N ARG A 197 -16.39 -2.12 3.63
CA ARG A 197 -15.33 -1.11 3.51
C ARG A 197 -14.18 -1.66 2.68
N MET A 198 -13.75 -0.90 1.67
CA MET A 198 -12.78 -1.36 0.66
C MET A 198 -11.43 -0.66 0.77
N GLY A 199 -11.40 0.60 1.21
CA GLY A 199 -10.19 1.41 1.31
C GLY A 199 -10.22 2.28 2.55
N MET A 200 -9.40 1.95 3.54
CA MET A 200 -9.41 2.58 4.87
C MET A 200 -8.05 3.21 5.17
N CYS A 201 -8.05 4.39 5.79
CA CYS A 201 -6.86 5.18 6.09
C CYS A 201 -6.73 5.47 7.59
N TRP A 202 -5.48 5.49 8.07
CA TRP A 202 -5.12 5.91 9.42
C TRP A 202 -3.80 6.68 9.41
N THR A 203 -3.61 7.50 10.44
CA THR A 203 -2.29 7.98 10.84
C THR A 203 -1.78 7.12 12.00
N VAL A 204 -0.55 6.61 11.90
CA VAL A 204 0.06 5.75 12.93
C VAL A 204 1.44 6.30 13.26
N GLY A 205 1.53 7.00 14.40
CA GLY A 205 2.72 7.80 14.72
C GLY A 205 2.91 8.90 13.68
N LYS A 206 4.08 8.95 13.04
CA LYS A 206 4.38 9.88 11.94
C LYS A 206 4.00 9.32 10.56
N GLY A 207 3.73 8.03 10.46
CA GLY A 207 3.44 7.34 9.21
C GLY A 207 1.96 7.35 8.84
N ARG A 208 1.68 7.15 7.56
CA ARG A 208 0.31 6.98 7.02
C ARG A 208 0.10 5.53 6.61
N VAL A 209 -1.05 4.97 7.01
CA VAL A 209 -1.41 3.59 6.73
C VAL A 209 -2.66 3.54 5.86
N PHE A 210 -2.59 2.79 4.76
CA PHE A 210 -3.74 2.48 3.91
C PHE A 210 -3.97 0.96 3.92
N TYR A 211 -5.22 0.54 4.08
CA TYR A 211 -5.64 -0.85 3.88
C TYR A 211 -6.60 -0.93 2.70
N PHE A 212 -6.32 -1.83 1.77
CA PHE A 212 -7.18 -2.11 0.62
C PHE A 212 -7.67 -3.56 0.66
N THR A 213 -9.00 -3.74 0.68
CA THR A 213 -9.65 -5.04 0.88
C THR A 213 -9.49 -6.01 -0.32
N PRO A 214 -9.66 -5.60 -1.59
CA PRO A 214 -9.49 -6.51 -2.73
C PRO A 214 -8.03 -6.96 -2.97
N GLY A 215 -7.86 -8.10 -3.65
CA GLY A 215 -6.54 -8.66 -3.98
C GLY A 215 -6.32 -10.12 -3.58
N HIS A 216 -7.34 -10.99 -3.72
CA HIS A 216 -7.21 -12.43 -3.48
C HIS A 216 -6.30 -13.08 -4.53
N GLU A 217 -5.45 -14.03 -4.14
CA GLU A 217 -4.39 -14.53 -5.03
C GLU A 217 -4.90 -15.30 -6.25
N THR A 218 -6.14 -15.78 -6.21
CA THR A 218 -6.78 -16.52 -7.32
C THR A 218 -7.53 -15.61 -8.30
N TYR A 219 -7.57 -14.30 -8.06
CA TYR A 219 -8.21 -13.32 -8.94
C TYR A 219 -7.19 -12.33 -9.49
N ASP A 220 -7.49 -11.75 -10.65
CA ASP A 220 -6.60 -10.89 -11.44
C ASP A 220 -6.68 -9.40 -11.05
N ASP A 221 -7.12 -9.11 -9.82
CA ASP A 221 -7.43 -7.75 -9.35
C ASP A 221 -6.30 -6.74 -9.61
N PHE A 222 -5.04 -7.12 -9.37
CA PHE A 222 -3.88 -6.22 -9.54
C PHE A 222 -3.51 -5.90 -11.00
N TYR A 223 -4.09 -6.59 -11.98
CA TYR A 223 -3.95 -6.22 -13.39
C TYR A 223 -4.95 -5.12 -13.81
N ARG A 224 -6.00 -4.89 -13.03
CA ARG A 224 -7.08 -3.96 -13.38
C ARG A 224 -6.61 -2.50 -13.34
N PRO A 225 -6.98 -1.67 -14.33
CA PRO A 225 -6.58 -0.27 -14.37
C PRO A 225 -6.95 0.52 -13.11
N GLU A 226 -8.14 0.29 -12.56
CA GLU A 226 -8.64 0.98 -11.38
C GLU A 226 -7.83 0.61 -10.14
N VAL A 227 -7.52 -0.68 -9.96
CA VAL A 227 -6.69 -1.15 -8.85
C VAL A 227 -5.26 -0.62 -8.97
N ARG A 228 -4.68 -0.60 -10.17
CA ARG A 228 -3.36 0.01 -10.43
C ARG A 228 -3.36 1.50 -10.09
N LEU A 229 -4.40 2.23 -10.46
CA LEU A 229 -4.54 3.65 -10.11
C LEU A 229 -4.68 3.86 -8.60
N ILE A 230 -5.42 3.00 -7.89
CA ILE A 230 -5.48 3.03 -6.42
C ILE A 230 -4.09 2.81 -5.83
N MET A 231 -3.34 1.81 -6.28
CA MET A 231 -1.98 1.53 -5.76
C MET A 231 -1.06 2.73 -5.99
N HIS A 232 -1.08 3.30 -7.19
CA HIS A 232 -0.32 4.51 -7.53
C HIS A 232 -0.63 5.67 -6.58
N ASN A 233 -1.91 6.03 -6.48
CA ASN A 233 -2.35 7.15 -5.64
C ASN A 233 -2.10 6.89 -4.15
N ALA A 234 -2.23 5.65 -3.70
CA ALA A 234 -1.94 5.25 -2.33
C ALA A 234 -0.46 5.39 -2.00
N VAL A 235 0.46 5.08 -2.92
CA VAL A 235 1.90 5.28 -2.71
C VAL A 235 2.22 6.77 -2.56
N GLU A 236 1.72 7.62 -3.46
CA GLU A 236 1.91 9.07 -3.35
C GLU A 236 1.30 9.64 -2.07
N TRP A 237 0.09 9.17 -1.72
CA TRP A 237 -0.58 9.56 -0.48
C TRP A 237 0.13 9.03 0.75
N ALA A 238 0.72 7.84 0.77
CA ALA A 238 1.31 7.28 1.99
C ALA A 238 2.71 7.84 2.27
N ALA A 239 3.39 8.37 1.25
CA ALA A 239 4.74 8.88 1.35
C ALA A 239 4.93 9.88 2.51
N PRO A 240 6.10 9.95 3.17
CA PRO A 240 6.37 10.95 4.19
C PRO A 240 6.15 12.37 3.64
N LYS A 241 5.50 13.22 4.43
CA LYS A 241 5.45 14.66 4.12
C LYS A 241 6.83 15.23 4.43
N ILE A 242 7.48 15.81 3.42
CA ILE A 242 8.76 16.53 3.56
C ILE A 242 8.47 17.91 4.11
#